data_AF-A0A5J4XMS2-F1
#
_entry.id   AF-A0A5J4XMS2-F1
#
_cell.length_a   1.000
_cell.length_b   1.000
_cell.length_c   1.000
_cell.angle_alpha   90.00
_cell.angle_beta   90.00
_cell.angle_gamma   90.00
#
_symmetry.space_group_name_H-M   'P 1'
#
loop_
_entity.id
_entity.type
_entity.pdbx_description
1 polymer ?
#
loop_
_entity_poly.entity_id
_entity_poly.type
_entity_poly.pdbx_seq_one_letter_code
_entity_poly.pdbx_strand_id
1 'polypeptide(L)'
;MKSVLPLNRLAYGDRKEARAPQAASREGQARKRGYGDVLPELGLATAPQQSSAGPDISLLRPELQRQWHHAKNQHLGDRQITTGSSLRVWWTCNLCPSGFPHEWLATVNDRQNMDNQCPYCTNNILCQHNSLLTMAPAVAAYWDTAKNELTPDLVMAGTAARRHWLCPKCGHSWQAMIQRKVSSQSGCPKCSKINKPWNRQPSLTQSQHPAMLEFDFERNRRAGLDPDKITAGSAKVVHWICTKCPKDQPHLFVASARSRIALNHGCPYCASKKACICNSLQSLYPVLAAEYDTARNGVGPEQVLPGSNKMAFWKDASGHTWEQSPDSRTKPEKTRHKRATIRFKLKQKV
;
A
#
# COMPACT_ATOMS: atom_id res chain seq x y z
N MET A 1 27.36 23.82 -47.76
CA MET A 1 28.36 22.81 -47.35
C MET A 1 27.67 21.89 -46.34
N LYS A 2 26.86 20.91 -46.79
CA LYS A 2 27.18 19.51 -47.18
C LYS A 2 27.89 18.68 -46.10
N SER A 3 27.12 17.84 -45.39
CA SER A 3 27.41 16.43 -45.03
C SER A 3 26.20 15.90 -44.21
N VAL A 4 25.16 15.29 -44.79
CA VAL A 4 25.04 13.97 -45.44
C VAL A 4 25.41 12.79 -44.51
N LEU A 5 24.39 11.96 -44.26
CA LEU A 5 24.28 10.72 -43.47
C LEU A 5 25.20 9.58 -43.97
N PRO A 6 25.23 8.41 -43.30
CA PRO A 6 24.27 7.34 -43.68
C PRO A 6 23.75 6.54 -42.45
N LEU A 7 22.44 6.41 -42.23
CA LEU A 7 21.56 5.31 -42.69
C LEU A 7 22.30 4.01 -43.06
N ASN A 8 22.24 3.01 -42.18
CA ASN A 8 22.57 1.64 -42.53
C ASN A 8 21.30 0.78 -42.56
N ARG A 9 21.00 0.31 -43.77
CA ARG A 9 19.94 -0.60 -44.20
C ARG A 9 20.67 -1.88 -44.60
N LEU A 10 20.31 -3.03 -44.05
CA LEU A 10 20.66 -4.32 -44.67
C LEU A 10 19.39 -5.15 -44.85
N ALA A 11 19.23 -5.52 -46.13
CA ALA A 11 18.28 -6.40 -46.80
C ALA A 11 18.41 -7.86 -46.29
N TYR A 12 17.31 -8.60 -46.08
CA TYR A 12 16.54 -9.43 -47.04
C TYR A 12 17.17 -10.81 -47.37
N GLY A 13 16.36 -11.85 -47.21
CA GLY A 13 16.57 -13.26 -47.58
C GLY A 13 16.20 -14.19 -46.41
N ASP A 14 15.37 -15.22 -46.51
CA ASP A 14 14.55 -15.73 -47.60
C ASP A 14 13.50 -16.70 -47.03
N ARG A 15 12.46 -16.96 -47.81
CA ARG A 15 11.23 -17.71 -47.50
C ARG A 15 11.45 -19.19 -47.15
N LYS A 16 10.64 -19.73 -46.23
CA LYS A 16 9.97 -21.04 -46.40
C LYS A 16 8.56 -21.02 -45.79
N GLU A 17 7.57 -20.99 -46.68
CA GLU A 17 6.15 -21.23 -46.40
C GLU A 17 5.91 -22.72 -46.10
N ALA A 18 5.07 -23.02 -45.11
CA ALA A 18 4.50 -24.35 -44.90
C ALA A 18 2.98 -24.27 -44.90
N ARG A 19 2.41 -24.93 -45.91
CA ARG A 19 1.01 -25.07 -46.30
C ARG A 19 0.14 -25.72 -45.21
N ALA A 20 -1.08 -25.19 -45.05
CA ALA A 20 -2.21 -25.90 -44.46
C ALA A 20 -2.87 -26.84 -45.51
N PRO A 21 -3.36 -28.03 -45.12
CA PRO A 21 -4.18 -28.85 -46.00
C PRO A 21 -5.68 -28.56 -45.83
N GLN A 22 -6.32 -28.20 -46.95
CA GLN A 22 -7.75 -28.35 -47.20
C GLN A 22 -8.02 -29.80 -47.64
N ALA A 23 -9.04 -30.45 -47.08
CA ALA A 23 -9.55 -31.72 -47.57
C ALA A 23 -11.04 -31.59 -47.90
N ALA A 24 -11.34 -31.91 -49.15
CA ALA A 24 -12.60 -31.76 -49.84
C ALA A 24 -13.72 -32.69 -49.34
N SER A 25 -14.92 -32.14 -49.33
CA SER A 25 -16.19 -32.86 -49.34
C SER A 25 -16.33 -33.69 -50.61
N ARG A 26 -16.75 -34.95 -50.49
CA ARG A 26 -17.29 -35.73 -51.61
C ARG A 26 -18.67 -36.25 -51.24
N GLU A 27 -19.64 -35.73 -51.98
CA GLU A 27 -21.00 -36.24 -52.10
C GLU A 27 -20.96 -37.62 -52.78
N GLY A 28 -21.73 -38.57 -52.24
CA GLY A 28 -21.95 -39.90 -52.79
C GLY A 28 -23.44 -40.19 -52.76
N GLN A 29 -24.02 -40.30 -53.95
CA GLN A 29 -25.46 -40.32 -54.24
C GLN A 29 -26.19 -41.57 -53.74
N ALA A 30 -27.44 -41.34 -53.34
CA ALA A 30 -28.46 -42.34 -53.08
C ALA A 30 -28.93 -43.04 -54.37
N ARG A 31 -29.23 -44.35 -54.27
CA ARG A 31 -30.16 -45.05 -55.16
C ARG A 31 -31.17 -45.86 -54.34
N LYS A 32 -32.44 -45.52 -54.52
CA LYS A 32 -33.64 -46.22 -54.06
C LYS A 32 -33.94 -47.45 -54.93
N ARG A 33 -34.55 -48.48 -54.32
CA ARG A 33 -35.54 -49.47 -54.84
C ARG A 33 -35.70 -50.51 -53.70
N GLY A 34 -36.86 -51.01 -53.28
CA GLY A 34 -38.27 -50.92 -53.66
C GLY A 34 -39.06 -51.75 -52.61
N TYR A 35 -40.33 -51.43 -52.43
CA TYR A 35 -41.28 -52.06 -51.48
C TYR A 35 -41.82 -53.43 -52.00
N GLY A 36 -42.24 -54.32 -51.10
CA GLY A 36 -43.11 -55.46 -51.44
C GLY A 36 -43.19 -56.60 -50.41
N ASP A 37 -44.01 -56.39 -49.37
CA ASP A 37 -44.96 -57.30 -48.68
C ASP A 37 -44.65 -58.73 -48.17
N VAL A 38 -45.39 -59.02 -47.09
CA VAL A 38 -45.91 -60.32 -46.56
C VAL A 38 -45.25 -60.85 -45.28
N LEU A 39 -45.95 -60.65 -44.15
CA LEU A 39 -45.85 -61.41 -42.89
C LEU A 39 -46.51 -62.80 -43.05
N PRO A 40 -46.03 -63.83 -42.33
CA PRO A 40 -46.76 -64.19 -41.10
C PRO A 40 -45.86 -64.53 -39.90
N GLU A 41 -46.46 -64.34 -38.71
CA GLU A 41 -45.92 -64.68 -37.38
C GLU A 41 -45.47 -66.14 -37.25
N LEU A 42 -44.47 -66.39 -36.41
CA LEU A 42 -44.47 -67.39 -35.32
C LEU A 42 -43.08 -67.44 -34.62
N GLY A 43 -43.08 -67.35 -33.28
CA GLY A 43 -42.06 -68.00 -32.44
C GLY A 43 -40.96 -67.12 -31.83
N LEU A 44 -41.16 -66.73 -30.58
CA LEU A 44 -40.14 -66.19 -29.66
C LEU A 44 -39.01 -67.21 -29.41
N ALA A 45 -37.77 -66.80 -29.68
CA ALA A 45 -36.60 -67.18 -28.90
C ALA A 45 -35.52 -66.11 -29.08
N THR A 46 -35.39 -65.24 -28.08
CA THR A 46 -34.39 -64.18 -28.00
C THR A 46 -32.98 -64.75 -28.01
N ALA A 47 -32.18 -64.39 -29.00
CA ALA A 47 -30.72 -64.51 -28.96
C ALA A 47 -30.15 -63.65 -27.81
N PRO A 48 -29.06 -64.07 -27.15
CA PRO A 48 -28.54 -63.36 -26.00
C PRO A 48 -28.01 -61.99 -26.44
N GLN A 49 -28.59 -60.92 -25.89
CA GLN A 49 -28.08 -59.58 -26.07
C GLN A 49 -26.67 -59.51 -25.48
N GLN A 50 -25.67 -59.35 -26.35
CA GLN A 50 -24.34 -58.92 -25.94
C GLN A 50 -24.48 -57.52 -25.31
N SER A 51 -24.41 -57.46 -23.99
CA SER A 51 -24.35 -56.23 -23.23
C SER A 51 -23.08 -55.48 -23.61
N SER A 52 -23.20 -54.36 -24.30
CA SER A 52 -22.14 -53.35 -24.42
C SER A 52 -22.09 -52.47 -23.17
N ALA A 53 -22.23 -53.08 -21.98
CA ALA A 53 -22.27 -52.34 -20.74
C ALA A 53 -20.85 -51.83 -20.44
N GLY A 54 -20.72 -50.51 -20.29
CA GLY A 54 -19.51 -49.94 -19.71
C GLY A 54 -19.35 -50.39 -18.24
N PRO A 55 -18.26 -49.97 -17.59
CA PRO A 55 -17.99 -50.37 -16.21
C PRO A 55 -19.13 -49.96 -15.26
N ASP A 56 -19.45 -50.83 -14.31
CA ASP A 56 -20.46 -50.56 -13.27
C ASP A 56 -19.89 -49.60 -12.22
N ILE A 57 -20.45 -48.39 -12.15
CA ILE A 57 -20.05 -47.30 -11.24
C ILE A 57 -21.07 -47.06 -10.12
N SER A 58 -22.04 -47.95 -9.95
CA SER A 58 -23.17 -47.75 -9.02
C SER A 58 -22.75 -47.61 -7.56
N LEU A 59 -21.56 -48.12 -7.21
CA LEU A 59 -20.98 -48.01 -5.86
C LEU A 59 -20.34 -46.64 -5.56
N LEU A 60 -20.12 -45.81 -6.58
CA LEU A 60 -19.57 -44.45 -6.40
C LEU A 60 -20.65 -43.48 -5.92
N ARG A 61 -20.26 -42.38 -5.28
CA ARG A 61 -21.21 -41.31 -4.92
C ARG A 61 -21.89 -40.71 -6.16
N PRO A 62 -23.17 -40.29 -6.09
CA PRO A 62 -23.89 -39.71 -7.23
C PRO A 62 -23.14 -38.56 -7.92
N GLU A 63 -22.44 -37.72 -7.16
CA GLU A 63 -21.63 -36.61 -7.68
C GLU A 63 -20.47 -37.08 -8.56
N LEU A 64 -19.89 -38.24 -8.24
CA LEU A 64 -18.80 -38.84 -9.01
C LEU A 64 -19.33 -39.60 -10.21
N GLN A 65 -20.49 -40.26 -10.08
CA GLN A 65 -21.15 -40.88 -11.23
C GLN A 65 -21.46 -39.83 -12.31
N ARG A 66 -21.94 -38.64 -11.93
CA ARG A 66 -22.15 -37.51 -12.85
C ARG A 66 -20.87 -36.99 -13.50
N GLN A 67 -19.72 -37.20 -12.87
CA GLN A 67 -18.41 -36.78 -13.37
C GLN A 67 -17.68 -37.91 -14.11
N TRP A 68 -18.30 -39.07 -14.32
CA TRP A 68 -17.66 -40.19 -15.01
C TRP A 68 -17.55 -39.94 -16.51
N HIS A 69 -16.37 -40.19 -17.09
CA HIS A 69 -16.21 -40.09 -18.54
C HIS A 69 -16.46 -41.42 -19.24
N HIS A 70 -17.71 -41.67 -19.68
CA HIS A 70 -18.13 -42.95 -20.28
C HIS A 70 -17.28 -43.38 -21.49
N ALA A 71 -17.09 -42.51 -22.50
CA ALA A 71 -16.39 -42.91 -23.73
C ALA A 71 -14.91 -43.25 -23.49
N LYS A 72 -14.18 -42.45 -22.71
CA LYS A 72 -12.76 -42.68 -22.41
C LYS A 72 -12.52 -43.86 -21.45
N ASN A 73 -13.50 -44.22 -20.63
CA ASN A 73 -13.40 -45.35 -19.71
C ASN A 73 -14.04 -46.64 -20.25
N GLN A 74 -14.52 -46.66 -21.49
CA GLN A 74 -15.15 -47.83 -22.11
C GLN A 74 -14.23 -49.05 -22.16
N HIS A 75 -12.92 -48.82 -22.26
CA HIS A 75 -11.89 -49.87 -22.26
C HIS A 75 -11.85 -50.72 -20.97
N LEU A 76 -12.54 -50.30 -19.90
CA LEU A 76 -12.64 -51.04 -18.64
C LEU A 76 -13.65 -52.20 -18.70
N GLY A 77 -14.45 -52.31 -19.77
CA GLY A 77 -15.45 -53.38 -19.95
C GLY A 77 -16.48 -53.43 -18.83
N ASP A 78 -17.01 -54.61 -18.52
CA ASP A 78 -18.03 -54.84 -17.48
C ASP A 78 -17.48 -54.80 -16.03
N ARG A 79 -16.31 -54.19 -15.82
CA ARG A 79 -15.66 -54.16 -14.50
C ARG A 79 -16.49 -53.32 -13.53
N GLN A 80 -16.79 -53.88 -12.36
CA GLN A 80 -17.34 -53.11 -11.25
C GLN A 80 -16.27 -52.24 -10.59
N ILE A 81 -16.57 -50.95 -10.44
CA ILE A 81 -15.67 -49.94 -9.89
C ILE A 81 -16.02 -49.70 -8.41
N THR A 82 -15.10 -50.12 -7.54
CA THR A 82 -15.26 -49.98 -6.09
C THR A 82 -14.67 -48.66 -5.56
N THR A 83 -15.21 -48.20 -4.43
CA THR A 83 -14.91 -46.90 -3.81
C THR A 83 -13.45 -46.71 -3.38
N GLY A 84 -12.76 -47.77 -2.96
CA GLY A 84 -11.35 -47.75 -2.55
C GLY A 84 -10.35 -48.02 -3.68
N SER A 85 -10.79 -48.06 -4.93
CA SER A 85 -9.94 -48.45 -6.05
C SER A 85 -8.86 -47.41 -6.37
N SER A 86 -7.60 -47.84 -6.45
CA SER A 86 -6.48 -47.01 -6.90
C SER A 86 -6.42 -46.82 -8.43
N LEU A 87 -7.42 -47.34 -9.17
CA LEU A 87 -7.49 -47.23 -10.61
C LEU A 87 -7.61 -45.77 -11.06
N ARG A 88 -6.70 -45.33 -11.94
CA ARG A 88 -6.75 -44.02 -12.59
C ARG A 88 -7.71 -44.07 -13.77
N VAL A 89 -8.74 -43.24 -13.73
CA VAL A 89 -9.81 -43.18 -14.72
C VAL A 89 -10.06 -41.75 -15.17
N TRP A 90 -10.72 -41.59 -16.31
CA TRP A 90 -11.09 -40.27 -16.81
C TRP A 90 -12.36 -39.76 -16.14
N TRP A 91 -12.29 -38.51 -15.72
CA TRP A 91 -13.40 -37.75 -15.17
C TRP A 91 -13.73 -36.59 -16.09
N THR A 92 -14.97 -36.13 -16.04
CA THR A 92 -15.47 -34.99 -16.80
C THR A 92 -16.29 -34.04 -15.92
N CYS A 93 -16.30 -32.76 -16.27
CA CYS A 93 -17.13 -31.74 -15.65
C CYS A 93 -17.56 -30.71 -16.68
N ASN A 94 -18.87 -30.55 -16.84
CA ASN A 94 -19.48 -29.64 -17.81
C ASN A 94 -19.85 -28.28 -17.20
N LEU A 95 -19.39 -27.99 -15.98
CA LEU A 95 -19.69 -26.77 -15.24
C LEU A 95 -18.70 -25.63 -15.53
N CYS A 96 -17.94 -25.71 -16.62
CA CYS A 96 -17.00 -24.67 -17.00
C CYS A 96 -17.75 -23.41 -17.45
N PRO A 97 -17.47 -22.24 -16.86
CA PRO A 97 -18.06 -20.98 -17.33
C PRO A 97 -17.76 -20.65 -18.79
N SER A 98 -16.65 -21.16 -19.34
CA SER A 98 -16.29 -20.99 -20.75
C SER A 98 -16.98 -21.98 -21.69
N GLY A 99 -17.85 -22.86 -21.20
CA GLY A 99 -18.63 -23.80 -22.01
C GLY A 99 -17.88 -25.03 -22.53
N PHE A 100 -16.60 -25.19 -22.18
CA PHE A 100 -15.81 -26.35 -22.57
C PHE A 100 -15.78 -27.42 -21.45
N PRO A 101 -15.96 -28.72 -21.76
CA PRO A 101 -15.86 -29.77 -20.76
C PRO A 101 -14.45 -29.83 -20.19
N HIS A 102 -14.35 -29.94 -18.87
CA HIS A 102 -13.10 -30.26 -18.21
C HIS A 102 -12.92 -31.76 -18.18
N GLU A 103 -11.75 -32.26 -18.56
CA GLU A 103 -11.45 -33.68 -18.53
C GLU A 103 -10.12 -33.93 -17.83
N TRP A 104 -10.08 -34.85 -16.87
CA TRP A 104 -8.85 -35.14 -16.12
C TRP A 104 -8.74 -36.60 -15.69
N LEU A 105 -7.50 -37.02 -15.42
CA LEU A 105 -7.18 -38.32 -14.84
C LEU A 105 -7.00 -38.20 -13.34
N ALA A 106 -7.72 -39.02 -12.57
CA ALA A 106 -7.53 -39.17 -11.13
C ALA A 106 -7.91 -40.59 -10.68
N THR A 107 -7.40 -41.03 -9.53
CA THR A 107 -7.79 -42.34 -8.98
C THR A 107 -9.21 -42.28 -8.43
N VAL A 108 -9.92 -43.41 -8.43
CA VAL A 108 -11.25 -43.51 -7.82
C VAL A 108 -11.18 -43.25 -6.31
N ASN A 109 -10.20 -43.82 -5.63
CA ASN A 109 -9.98 -43.66 -4.19
C ASN A 109 -9.76 -42.20 -3.78
N ASP A 110 -8.91 -41.45 -4.50
CA ASP A 110 -8.66 -40.03 -4.19
C ASP A 110 -9.94 -39.22 -4.38
N ARG A 111 -10.68 -39.47 -5.47
CA ARG A 111 -11.93 -38.77 -5.76
C ARG A 111 -13.06 -39.15 -4.81
N GLN A 112 -13.01 -40.32 -4.20
CA GLN A 112 -14.00 -40.78 -3.23
C GLN A 112 -13.73 -40.28 -1.82
N ASN A 113 -12.47 -40.00 -1.45
CA ASN A 113 -12.09 -39.66 -0.08
C ASN A 113 -11.57 -38.21 0.11
N MET A 114 -11.23 -37.50 -0.97
CA MET A 114 -10.78 -36.10 -0.93
C MET A 114 -11.90 -35.13 -1.35
N ASP A 115 -11.55 -33.85 -1.53
CA ASP A 115 -12.45 -32.83 -2.05
C ASP A 115 -12.82 -33.13 -3.52
N ASN A 116 -13.99 -33.77 -3.73
CA ASN A 116 -14.52 -34.34 -4.99
C ASN A 116 -14.71 -33.35 -6.15
N GLN A 117 -14.29 -32.11 -5.98
CA GLN A 117 -14.55 -31.04 -6.91
C GLN A 117 -13.68 -31.17 -8.17
N CYS A 118 -14.17 -30.59 -9.26
CA CYS A 118 -13.41 -30.50 -10.49
C CYS A 118 -12.14 -29.64 -10.27
N PRO A 119 -10.93 -30.14 -10.56
CA PRO A 119 -9.68 -29.44 -10.27
C PRO A 119 -9.49 -28.17 -11.11
N TYR A 120 -10.15 -28.07 -12.26
CA TYR A 120 -10.16 -26.84 -13.06
C TYR A 120 -11.04 -25.76 -12.39
N CYS A 121 -12.24 -26.14 -11.94
CA CYS A 121 -13.17 -25.22 -11.28
C CYS A 121 -12.65 -24.74 -9.93
N THR A 122 -11.84 -25.54 -9.23
CA THR A 122 -11.20 -25.17 -7.95
C THR A 122 -9.84 -24.48 -8.12
N ASN A 123 -9.47 -24.07 -9.34
CA ASN A 123 -8.22 -23.36 -9.65
C ASN A 123 -6.93 -24.14 -9.31
N ASN A 124 -7.01 -25.48 -9.30
CA ASN A 124 -5.85 -26.35 -9.15
C ASN A 124 -5.19 -26.68 -10.50
N ILE A 125 -5.96 -26.64 -11.60
CA ILE A 125 -5.47 -26.83 -12.97
C ILE A 125 -5.89 -25.63 -13.83
N LEU A 126 -4.98 -25.19 -14.72
CA LEU A 126 -5.21 -24.07 -15.61
C LEU A 126 -6.34 -24.37 -16.61
N CYS A 127 -7.26 -23.43 -16.73
CA CYS A 127 -8.34 -23.37 -17.70
C CYS A 127 -8.44 -21.95 -18.25
N GLN A 128 -9.07 -21.81 -19.42
CA GLN A 128 -9.33 -20.52 -20.05
C GLN A 128 -10.09 -19.55 -19.12
N HIS A 129 -10.98 -20.04 -18.25
CA HIS A 129 -11.71 -19.18 -17.31
C HIS A 129 -10.92 -18.78 -16.06
N ASN A 130 -9.83 -19.48 -15.71
CA ASN A 130 -9.08 -19.24 -14.47
C ASN A 130 -7.66 -18.68 -14.67
N SER A 131 -7.31 -18.37 -15.92
CA SER A 131 -6.06 -17.69 -16.25
C SER A 131 -5.99 -16.30 -15.61
N LEU A 132 -4.78 -15.79 -15.40
CA LEU A 132 -4.57 -14.43 -14.89
C LEU A 132 -5.17 -13.38 -15.84
N LEU A 133 -5.06 -13.60 -17.16
CA LEU A 133 -5.63 -12.68 -18.15
C LEU A 133 -7.15 -12.59 -18.03
N THR A 134 -7.83 -13.74 -17.89
CA THR A 134 -9.29 -13.80 -17.82
C THR A 134 -9.81 -13.30 -16.48
N MET A 135 -9.22 -13.75 -15.37
CA MET A 135 -9.73 -13.45 -14.02
C MET A 135 -9.36 -12.06 -13.53
N ALA A 136 -8.22 -11.51 -13.95
CA ALA A 136 -7.73 -10.23 -13.46
C ALA A 136 -6.99 -9.44 -14.56
N PRO A 137 -7.70 -8.99 -15.61
CA PRO A 137 -7.08 -8.26 -16.73
C PRO A 137 -6.36 -6.98 -16.29
N ALA A 138 -6.90 -6.27 -15.28
CA ALA A 138 -6.26 -5.09 -14.70
C ALA A 138 -4.91 -5.41 -14.02
N VAL A 139 -4.76 -6.61 -13.47
CA VAL A 139 -3.50 -7.08 -12.88
C VAL A 139 -2.54 -7.55 -13.97
N ALA A 140 -3.05 -8.26 -14.98
CA ALA A 140 -2.29 -8.69 -16.15
C ALA A 140 -1.65 -7.52 -16.92
N ALA A 141 -2.26 -6.33 -16.90
CA ALA A 141 -1.69 -5.11 -17.49
C ALA A 141 -0.34 -4.67 -16.87
N TYR A 142 0.02 -5.21 -15.71
CA TYR A 142 1.32 -4.98 -15.07
C TYR A 142 2.33 -6.10 -15.37
N TRP A 143 2.01 -7.08 -16.22
CA TRP A 143 2.91 -8.20 -16.50
C TRP A 143 4.15 -7.74 -17.27
N ASP A 144 5.33 -8.20 -16.83
CA ASP A 144 6.60 -7.92 -17.51
C ASP A 144 6.89 -9.05 -18.52
N THR A 145 6.45 -8.89 -19.77
CA THR A 145 6.63 -9.91 -20.83
C THR A 145 8.10 -10.14 -21.19
N ALA A 146 8.98 -9.16 -20.96
CA ALA A 146 10.40 -9.28 -21.24
C ALA A 146 11.14 -10.14 -20.20
N LYS A 147 10.60 -10.26 -18.98
CA LYS A 147 11.23 -10.99 -17.86
C LYS A 147 10.49 -12.25 -17.43
N ASN A 148 9.34 -12.55 -18.01
CA ASN A 148 8.61 -13.79 -17.75
C ASN A 148 8.53 -14.60 -19.05
N GLU A 149 8.81 -15.90 -18.95
CA GLU A 149 8.74 -16.83 -20.09
C GLU A 149 7.29 -17.12 -20.53
N LEU A 150 6.34 -17.03 -19.59
CA LEU A 150 4.93 -17.31 -19.83
C LEU A 150 4.13 -16.02 -19.97
N THR A 151 3.05 -16.10 -20.75
CA THR A 151 2.05 -15.04 -20.88
C THR A 151 0.97 -15.16 -19.79
N PRO A 152 0.23 -14.07 -19.49
CA PRO A 152 -0.82 -14.07 -18.46
C PRO A 152 -1.96 -15.07 -18.68
N ASP A 153 -2.24 -15.47 -19.92
CA ASP A 153 -3.24 -16.50 -20.26
C ASP A 153 -2.75 -17.93 -19.96
N LEU A 154 -1.43 -18.12 -19.83
CA LEU A 154 -0.78 -19.40 -19.54
C LEU A 154 -0.45 -19.59 -18.06
N VAL A 155 -0.97 -18.73 -17.17
CA VAL A 155 -0.75 -18.84 -15.72
C VAL A 155 -2.07 -18.69 -14.96
N MET A 156 -2.25 -19.47 -13.89
CA MET A 156 -3.46 -19.40 -13.07
C MET A 156 -3.46 -18.16 -12.18
N ALA A 157 -4.61 -17.49 -12.03
CA ALA A 157 -4.75 -16.33 -11.16
C ALA A 157 -4.53 -16.65 -9.66
N GLY A 158 -4.81 -17.90 -9.25
CA GLY A 158 -4.70 -18.36 -7.86
C GLY A 158 -3.31 -18.86 -7.44
N THR A 159 -2.31 -18.85 -8.33
CA THR A 159 -1.01 -19.46 -8.00
C THR A 159 -0.16 -18.61 -7.04
N ALA A 160 0.59 -19.29 -6.17
CA ALA A 160 1.63 -18.68 -5.33
C ALA A 160 2.92 -18.34 -6.09
N ALA A 161 3.01 -18.64 -7.40
CA ALA A 161 4.19 -18.39 -8.20
C ALA A 161 4.57 -16.89 -8.21
N ARG A 162 5.85 -16.60 -8.00
CA ARG A 162 6.42 -15.25 -8.14
C ARG A 162 6.73 -14.96 -9.61
N ARG A 163 6.34 -13.77 -10.05
CA ARG A 163 6.55 -13.29 -11.42
C ARG A 163 7.00 -11.84 -11.41
N HIS A 164 7.58 -11.41 -12.52
CA HIS A 164 8.01 -10.04 -12.74
C HIS A 164 6.83 -9.17 -13.19
N TRP A 165 6.76 -7.98 -12.63
CA TRP A 165 5.74 -6.98 -12.92
C TRP A 165 6.42 -5.68 -13.33
N LEU A 166 5.83 -4.97 -14.28
CA LEU A 166 6.28 -3.69 -14.79
C LEU A 166 5.14 -2.68 -14.69
N CYS A 167 5.40 -1.52 -14.13
CA CYS A 167 4.41 -0.45 -14.04
C CYS A 167 4.39 0.33 -15.36
N PRO A 168 3.28 0.32 -16.12
CA PRO A 168 3.20 1.06 -17.37
C PRO A 168 3.28 2.59 -17.16
N LYS A 169 2.94 3.08 -15.95
CA LYS A 169 2.95 4.52 -15.63
C LYS A 169 4.32 5.09 -15.29
N CYS A 170 5.20 4.29 -14.68
CA CYS A 170 6.48 4.81 -14.15
C CYS A 170 7.70 3.94 -14.47
N GLY A 171 7.52 2.86 -15.23
CA GLY A 171 8.59 1.93 -15.61
C GLY A 171 9.18 1.12 -14.45
N HIS A 172 8.60 1.18 -13.25
CA HIS A 172 9.10 0.42 -12.11
C HIS A 172 8.90 -1.09 -12.34
N SER A 173 9.98 -1.86 -12.27
CA SER A 173 9.96 -3.33 -12.33
C SER A 173 10.12 -3.92 -10.92
N TRP A 174 9.31 -4.93 -10.57
CA TRP A 174 9.37 -5.61 -9.27
C TRP A 174 8.88 -7.06 -9.35
N GLN A 175 9.11 -7.86 -8.32
CA GLN A 175 8.60 -9.22 -8.21
C GLN A 175 7.51 -9.33 -7.14
N ALA A 176 6.45 -10.09 -7.43
CA ALA A 176 5.39 -10.43 -6.47
C ALA A 176 4.68 -11.73 -6.87
N MET A 177 3.99 -12.36 -5.91
CA MET A 177 3.16 -13.54 -6.15
C MET A 177 1.87 -13.16 -6.90
N ILE A 178 1.45 -13.98 -7.86
CA ILE A 178 0.23 -13.75 -8.64
C ILE A 178 -1.00 -13.68 -7.72
N GLN A 179 -1.23 -14.69 -6.89
CA GLN A 179 -2.40 -14.73 -5.98
C GLN A 179 -2.53 -13.47 -5.11
N ARG A 180 -1.41 -12.93 -4.62
CA ARG A 180 -1.41 -11.72 -3.79
C ARG A 180 -1.79 -10.49 -4.59
N LYS A 181 -1.30 -10.39 -5.82
CA LYS A 181 -1.61 -9.29 -6.74
C LYS A 181 -3.09 -9.30 -7.14
N VAL A 182 -3.65 -10.48 -7.40
CA VAL A 182 -5.07 -10.66 -7.71
C VAL A 182 -5.94 -10.33 -6.49
N SER A 183 -5.66 -10.92 -5.31
CA SER A 183 -6.50 -10.72 -4.13
C SER A 183 -6.48 -9.29 -3.58
N SER A 184 -5.31 -8.64 -3.59
CA SER A 184 -5.19 -7.25 -3.12
C SER A 184 -5.50 -6.20 -4.19
N GLN A 185 -5.62 -6.61 -5.46
CA GLN A 185 -5.63 -5.73 -6.62
C GLN A 185 -4.54 -4.62 -6.55
N SER A 186 -3.41 -4.95 -5.93
CA SER A 186 -2.40 -3.94 -5.59
C SER A 186 -1.72 -3.43 -6.85
N GLY A 187 -1.71 -2.10 -6.99
CA GLY A 187 -1.00 -1.39 -8.05
C GLY A 187 0.52 -1.38 -7.84
N CYS A 188 1.20 -0.50 -8.57
CA CYS A 188 2.65 -0.34 -8.42
C CYS A 188 3.01 0.16 -7.01
N PRO A 189 3.92 -0.51 -6.28
CA PRO A 189 4.31 -0.10 -4.93
C PRO A 189 5.02 1.26 -4.91
N LYS A 190 5.78 1.59 -5.96
CA LYS A 190 6.42 2.91 -6.10
C LYS A 190 5.36 4.01 -6.29
N CYS A 191 4.40 3.83 -7.20
CA CYS A 191 3.31 4.78 -7.39
C CYS A 191 2.43 4.90 -6.15
N SER A 192 2.14 3.80 -5.45
CA SER A 192 1.36 3.83 -4.21
C SER A 192 2.06 4.64 -3.13
N LYS A 193 3.38 4.52 -2.97
CA LYS A 193 4.15 5.35 -2.03
C LYS A 193 4.14 6.83 -2.41
N ILE A 194 4.23 7.17 -3.70
CA ILE A 194 4.15 8.55 -4.19
C ILE A 194 2.74 9.12 -4.03
N ASN A 195 1.70 8.30 -4.20
CA ASN A 195 0.30 8.70 -4.15
C ASN A 195 -0.38 8.45 -2.79
N LYS A 196 0.36 8.08 -1.73
CA LYS A 196 -0.23 8.04 -0.38
C LYS A 196 -0.64 9.48 -0.01
N PRO A 197 -1.92 9.75 0.27
CA PRO A 197 -2.37 11.04 0.79
C PRO A 197 -2.03 11.11 2.28
N TRP A 198 -0.75 11.03 2.64
CA TRP A 198 -0.31 11.57 3.91
C TRP A 198 -0.10 13.06 3.68
N ASN A 199 -1.12 13.85 4.03
CA ASN A 199 -1.07 15.31 4.10
C ASN A 199 -0.75 16.03 2.77
N ARG A 200 -1.78 16.25 1.93
CA ARG A 200 -1.85 17.54 1.22
C ARG A 200 -2.34 18.60 2.22
N GLN A 201 -1.52 18.85 3.24
CA GLN A 201 -1.71 20.06 4.04
C GLN A 201 -1.62 21.23 3.07
N PRO A 202 -2.55 22.19 3.12
CA PRO A 202 -2.51 23.35 2.26
C PRO A 202 -1.16 24.08 2.43
N SER A 203 -0.77 24.88 1.42
CA SER A 203 0.33 25.82 1.59
C SER A 203 0.06 26.77 2.77
N LEU A 204 1.07 27.50 3.26
CA LEU A 204 0.87 28.47 4.33
C LEU A 204 -0.23 29.48 3.95
N THR A 205 -0.16 30.01 2.72
CA THR A 205 -1.16 30.94 2.19
C THR A 205 -2.54 30.29 2.06
N GLN A 206 -2.61 29.07 1.52
CA GLN A 206 -3.87 28.34 1.32
C GLN A 206 -4.52 27.92 2.65
N SER A 207 -3.76 27.80 3.74
CA SER A 207 -4.30 27.41 5.04
C SER A 207 -5.26 28.45 5.61
N GLN A 208 -5.16 29.70 5.17
CA GLN A 208 -5.94 30.85 5.69
C GLN A 208 -5.89 30.97 7.23
N HIS A 209 -4.85 30.43 7.86
CA HIS A 209 -4.73 30.40 9.31
C HIS A 209 -4.45 31.82 9.87
N PRO A 210 -5.03 32.23 11.02
CA PRO A 210 -4.82 33.56 11.60
C PRO A 210 -3.35 33.92 11.85
N ALA A 211 -2.50 32.92 12.10
CA ALA A 211 -1.06 33.13 12.26
C ALA A 211 -0.38 33.74 11.02
N MET A 212 -1.01 33.68 9.82
CA MET A 212 -0.51 34.34 8.62
C MET A 212 -0.49 35.86 8.73
N LEU A 213 -1.29 36.45 9.62
CA LEU A 213 -1.20 37.88 9.97
C LEU A 213 0.14 38.22 10.66
N GLU A 214 0.78 37.24 11.26
CA GLU A 214 2.08 37.35 11.94
C GLU A 214 3.23 36.82 11.06
N PHE A 215 3.01 36.48 9.78
CA PHE A 215 4.06 36.01 8.87
C PHE A 215 4.88 37.19 8.32
N ASP A 216 6.20 37.15 8.49
CA ASP A 216 7.08 38.23 8.02
C ASP A 216 7.45 38.00 6.54
N PHE A 217 6.63 38.53 5.63
CA PHE A 217 6.80 38.34 4.18
C PHE A 217 8.15 38.85 3.67
N GLU A 218 8.64 39.97 4.18
CA GLU A 218 9.87 40.60 3.67
C GLU A 218 11.10 39.78 4.05
N ARG A 219 11.23 39.36 5.32
CA ARG A 219 12.35 38.51 5.75
C ARG A 219 12.30 37.15 5.09
N ASN A 220 11.12 36.55 5.00
CA ASN A 220 10.98 35.25 4.33
C ASN A 220 11.30 35.34 2.84
N ARG A 221 10.88 36.41 2.15
CA ARG A 221 11.25 36.65 0.74
C ARG A 221 12.78 36.74 0.57
N ARG A 222 13.46 37.54 1.40
CA ARG A 222 14.93 37.66 1.37
C ARG A 222 15.64 36.34 1.65
N ALA A 223 15.04 35.48 2.48
CA ALA A 223 15.55 34.14 2.79
C ALA A 223 15.16 33.07 1.75
N GLY A 224 14.47 33.42 0.66
CA GLY A 224 14.00 32.46 -0.35
C GLY A 224 12.90 31.51 0.17
N LEU A 225 12.15 31.94 1.18
CA LEU A 225 11.07 31.19 1.83
C LEU A 225 9.73 31.64 1.29
N ASP A 226 9.29 30.96 0.24
CA ASP A 226 8.00 31.19 -0.44
C ASP A 226 6.85 30.48 0.33
N PRO A 227 5.86 31.21 0.88
CA PRO A 227 4.77 30.62 1.66
C PRO A 227 3.86 29.69 0.85
N ASP A 228 3.78 29.84 -0.48
CA ASP A 228 2.99 28.96 -1.34
C ASP A 228 3.66 27.59 -1.57
N LYS A 229 4.97 27.52 -1.34
CA LYS A 229 5.78 26.29 -1.48
C LYS A 229 6.04 25.59 -0.15
N ILE A 230 5.52 26.12 0.95
CA ILE A 230 5.66 25.56 2.29
C ILE A 230 4.29 25.12 2.76
N THR A 231 4.14 23.87 3.21
CA THR A 231 2.87 23.37 3.73
C THR A 231 2.67 23.74 5.20
N ALA A 232 1.41 23.87 5.63
CA ALA A 232 1.04 24.18 7.02
C ALA A 232 1.61 23.20 8.06
N GLY A 233 1.83 21.94 7.66
CA GLY A 233 2.42 20.89 8.50
C GLY A 233 3.95 20.84 8.47
N SER A 234 4.62 21.73 7.74
CA SER A 234 6.06 21.68 7.50
C SER A 234 6.88 22.00 8.76
N ALA A 235 7.97 21.25 8.97
CA ALA A 235 8.96 21.56 10.00
C ALA A 235 9.89 22.74 9.62
N LYS A 236 9.75 23.29 8.40
CA LYS A 236 10.58 24.40 7.93
C LYS A 236 10.40 25.63 8.81
N VAL A 237 11.52 26.15 9.30
CA VAL A 237 11.59 27.35 10.13
C VAL A 237 11.49 28.59 9.23
N VAL A 238 10.56 29.48 9.56
CA VAL A 238 10.28 30.72 8.83
C VAL A 238 10.26 31.89 9.82
N HIS A 239 10.32 33.12 9.29
CA HIS A 239 10.30 34.37 10.06
C HIS A 239 8.86 34.80 10.37
N TRP A 240 8.65 35.25 11.60
CA TRP A 240 7.37 35.74 12.11
C TRP A 240 7.56 37.09 12.81
N ILE A 241 6.52 37.91 12.77
CA ILE A 241 6.45 39.23 13.40
C ILE A 241 5.16 39.32 14.23
N CYS A 242 5.28 39.71 15.50
CA CYS A 242 4.14 39.92 16.39
C CYS A 242 4.13 41.36 16.89
N THR A 243 3.03 42.07 16.68
CA THR A 243 2.86 43.50 17.02
C THR A 243 2.15 43.74 18.35
N LYS A 244 1.87 42.68 19.13
CA LYS A 244 1.11 42.75 20.39
C LYS A 244 1.92 43.22 21.60
N CYS A 245 3.07 43.84 21.37
CA CYS A 245 3.95 44.29 22.45
C CYS A 245 3.38 45.57 23.09
N PRO A 246 3.25 45.66 24.43
CA PRO A 246 2.78 46.88 25.10
C PRO A 246 3.69 48.10 24.97
N LYS A 247 4.91 47.92 24.43
CA LYS A 247 5.89 48.98 24.20
C LYS A 247 5.97 49.38 22.72
N ASP A 248 4.98 48.98 21.92
CA ASP A 248 4.88 49.25 20.48
C ASP A 248 6.11 48.80 19.65
N GLN A 249 6.85 47.81 20.17
CA GLN A 249 8.02 47.24 19.50
C GLN A 249 7.70 45.83 18.99
N PRO A 250 7.88 45.54 17.69
CA PRO A 250 7.53 44.24 17.14
C PRO A 250 8.45 43.13 17.69
N HIS A 251 7.83 42.00 18.05
CA HIS A 251 8.54 40.78 18.40
C HIS A 251 8.88 40.00 17.13
N LEU A 252 10.17 39.94 16.82
CA LEU A 252 10.70 39.22 15.67
C LEU A 252 11.22 37.86 16.12
N PHE A 253 10.72 36.78 15.53
CA PHE A 253 11.14 35.43 15.89
C PHE A 253 11.07 34.46 14.72
N VAL A 254 11.76 33.34 14.88
CA VAL A 254 11.70 32.21 13.96
C VAL A 254 10.98 31.04 14.63
N ALA A 255 10.14 30.35 13.86
CA ALA A 255 9.44 29.15 14.29
C ALA A 255 9.03 28.32 13.07
N SER A 256 8.81 27.02 13.24
CA SER A 256 8.32 26.18 12.14
C SER A 256 6.86 26.48 11.81
N ALA A 257 6.50 26.33 10.53
CA ALA A 257 5.12 26.40 10.06
C ALA A 257 4.19 25.49 10.89
N ARG A 258 4.61 24.24 11.12
CA ARG A 258 3.90 23.26 11.95
C ARG A 258 3.63 23.79 13.36
N SER A 259 4.64 24.39 14.01
CA SER A 259 4.47 24.89 15.38
C SER A 259 3.42 26.00 15.45
N ARG A 260 3.33 26.83 14.41
CA ARG A 260 2.51 28.06 14.41
C ARG A 260 1.10 27.83 13.92
N ILE A 261 0.93 26.93 12.95
CA ILE A 261 -0.35 26.63 12.33
C ILE A 261 -0.93 25.35 12.92
N ALA A 262 -0.24 24.21 12.74
CA ALA A 262 -0.79 22.91 13.17
C ALA A 262 -0.85 22.73 14.70
N LEU A 263 0.09 23.33 15.45
CA LEU A 263 0.14 23.26 16.93
C LEU A 263 -0.33 24.55 17.61
N ASN A 264 -0.66 25.59 16.85
CA ASN A 264 -1.17 26.87 17.33
C ASN A 264 -0.33 27.54 18.44
N HIS A 265 1.01 27.40 18.40
CA HIS A 265 1.89 28.10 19.35
C HIS A 265 2.01 29.58 18.98
N GLY A 266 1.82 30.47 19.96
CA GLY A 266 1.93 31.91 19.77
C GLY A 266 3.35 32.48 19.78
N CYS A 267 3.44 33.80 19.91
CA CYS A 267 4.71 34.52 20.04
C CYS A 267 5.44 34.14 21.35
N PRO A 268 6.73 33.73 21.30
CA PRO A 268 7.47 33.31 22.49
C PRO A 268 7.75 34.43 23.50
N TYR A 269 7.76 35.70 23.04
CA TYR A 269 7.93 36.86 23.92
C TYR A 269 6.66 37.15 24.71
N CYS A 270 5.50 37.19 24.06
CA CYS A 270 4.21 37.35 24.72
C CYS A 270 3.90 36.20 25.70
N ALA A 271 4.41 34.99 25.41
CA ALA A 271 4.28 33.82 26.29
C ALA A 271 5.34 33.77 27.41
N SER A 272 6.13 34.83 27.62
CA SER A 272 7.22 34.89 28.62
C SER A 272 8.19 33.70 28.54
N LYS A 273 8.47 33.21 27.33
CA LYS A 273 9.53 32.23 27.04
C LYS A 273 10.82 32.89 26.57
N LYS A 274 10.75 34.13 26.10
CA LYS A 274 11.89 34.99 25.73
C LYS A 274 11.70 36.40 26.29
N ALA A 275 12.80 37.02 26.70
CA ALA A 275 12.82 38.42 27.15
C ALA A 275 12.67 39.39 25.96
N CYS A 276 11.81 40.40 26.14
CA CYS A 276 11.64 41.59 25.32
C CYS A 276 11.82 42.83 26.20
N ILE A 277 11.93 43.99 25.57
CA ILE A 277 11.84 45.31 26.23
C ILE A 277 10.57 45.49 27.09
N CYS A 278 9.54 44.66 26.89
CA CYS A 278 8.27 44.72 27.59
C CYS A 278 8.15 43.82 28.82
N ASN A 279 8.96 42.77 28.94
CA ASN A 279 8.79 41.72 29.95
C ASN A 279 10.10 41.31 30.64
N SER A 280 11.20 42.02 30.37
CA SER A 280 12.50 41.76 30.99
C SER A 280 12.50 42.11 32.48
N LEU A 281 13.52 41.60 33.19
CA LEU A 281 13.77 41.93 34.59
C LEU A 281 13.99 43.42 34.76
N GLN A 282 14.73 44.06 33.85
CA GLN A 282 14.95 45.49 33.88
C GLN A 282 13.66 46.29 33.67
N SER A 283 12.82 45.86 32.73
CA SER A 283 11.60 46.58 32.39
C SER A 283 10.52 46.48 33.46
N LEU A 284 10.42 45.34 34.14
CA LEU A 284 9.37 45.06 35.12
C LEU A 284 9.81 45.32 36.56
N TYR A 285 11.11 45.17 36.87
CA TYR A 285 11.65 45.31 38.22
C TYR A 285 12.97 46.12 38.21
N PRO A 286 12.92 47.41 37.85
CA PRO A 286 14.12 48.23 37.68
C PRO A 286 14.99 48.33 38.94
N VAL A 287 14.39 48.32 40.12
CA VAL A 287 15.12 48.33 41.40
C VAL A 287 15.89 47.02 41.61
N LEU A 288 15.25 45.86 41.39
CA LEU A 288 15.94 44.57 41.48
C LEU A 288 16.98 44.41 40.37
N ALA A 289 16.72 44.93 39.18
CA ALA A 289 17.66 44.91 38.08
C ALA A 289 18.93 45.71 38.36
N ALA A 290 18.87 46.77 39.19
CA ALA A 290 20.05 47.51 39.63
C ALA A 290 20.98 46.68 40.53
N GLU A 291 20.45 45.67 41.23
CA GLU A 291 21.22 44.71 42.02
C GLU A 291 21.79 43.55 41.18
N TYR A 292 21.45 43.46 39.89
CA TYR A 292 21.86 42.34 39.03
C TYR A 292 23.32 42.46 38.62
N ASP A 293 24.15 41.46 38.92
CA ASP A 293 25.58 41.49 38.59
C ASP A 293 25.81 41.03 37.14
N THR A 294 25.65 41.94 36.18
CA THR A 294 25.84 41.67 34.75
C THR A 294 27.24 41.13 34.44
N ALA A 295 28.27 41.62 35.12
CA ALA A 295 29.65 41.19 34.88
C ALA A 295 29.85 39.71 35.19
N ARG A 296 29.23 39.21 36.27
CA ARG A 296 29.28 37.79 36.63
C ARG A 296 28.31 36.91 35.86
N ASN A 297 27.15 37.44 35.49
CA ASN A 297 26.12 36.66 34.79
C ASN A 297 26.34 36.58 33.27
N GLY A 298 27.13 37.49 32.70
CA GLY A 298 27.47 37.55 31.27
C GLY A 298 26.34 38.03 30.34
N VAL A 299 25.13 38.24 30.87
CA VAL A 299 23.98 38.82 30.17
C VAL A 299 23.37 39.90 31.04
N GLY A 300 22.83 40.97 30.44
CA GLY A 300 22.20 42.05 31.19
C GLY A 300 20.77 41.71 31.62
N PRO A 301 20.21 42.42 32.63
CA PRO A 301 18.86 42.20 33.13
C PRO A 301 17.76 42.46 32.08
N GLU A 302 18.05 43.20 31.01
CA GLU A 302 17.17 43.40 29.85
C GLU A 302 16.94 42.12 29.02
N GLN A 303 17.82 41.13 29.17
CA GLN A 303 17.73 39.82 28.49
C GLN A 303 17.21 38.70 29.40
N VAL A 304 16.92 39.02 30.67
CA VAL A 304 16.51 38.06 31.70
C VAL A 304 15.02 38.21 31.94
N LEU A 305 14.30 37.08 32.04
CA LEU A 305 12.91 37.08 32.46
C LEU A 305 12.81 37.05 33.99
N PRO A 306 11.90 37.83 34.60
CA PRO A 306 11.60 37.76 36.03
C PRO A 306 11.28 36.34 36.51
N GLY A 307 10.50 35.57 35.74
CA GLY A 307 10.14 34.19 36.07
C GLY A 307 11.25 33.14 35.82
N SER A 308 12.48 33.56 35.53
CA SER A 308 13.59 32.62 35.30
C SER A 308 13.98 31.92 36.60
N ASN A 309 14.05 30.59 36.54
CA ASN A 309 14.56 29.75 37.64
C ASN A 309 16.08 29.55 37.58
N LYS A 310 16.76 30.06 36.54
CA LYS A 310 18.22 30.02 36.45
C LYS A 310 18.80 30.90 37.56
N MET A 311 19.76 30.37 38.30
CA MET A 311 20.47 31.14 39.32
C MET A 311 21.24 32.30 38.66
N ALA A 312 21.24 33.44 39.33
CA ALA A 312 21.96 34.63 38.94
C ALA A 312 22.71 35.19 40.14
N PHE A 313 23.84 35.84 39.88
CA PHE A 313 24.59 36.61 40.85
C PHE A 313 24.03 38.02 40.99
N TRP A 314 24.02 38.51 42.21
CA TRP A 314 23.52 39.82 42.58
C TRP A 314 24.57 40.52 43.43
N LYS A 315 24.54 41.85 43.43
CA LYS A 315 25.43 42.71 44.20
C LYS A 315 24.66 43.90 44.76
N ASP A 316 24.77 44.14 46.05
CA ASP A 316 24.19 45.34 46.67
C ASP A 316 25.13 46.56 46.54
N ALA A 317 24.63 47.73 46.96
CA ALA A 317 25.39 48.98 46.94
C ALA A 317 26.65 48.96 47.83
N SER A 318 26.66 48.11 48.88
CA SER A 318 27.82 47.92 49.77
C SER A 318 28.84 46.92 49.24
N GLY A 319 28.54 46.25 48.12
CA GLY A 319 29.41 45.29 47.45
C GLY A 319 29.23 43.84 47.89
N HIS A 320 28.28 43.51 48.77
CA HIS A 320 27.99 42.11 49.09
C HIS A 320 27.37 41.42 47.89
N THR A 321 27.78 40.17 47.65
CA THR A 321 27.26 39.37 46.55
C THR A 321 26.56 38.11 47.04
N TRP A 322 25.49 37.72 46.37
CA TRP A 322 24.77 36.47 46.64
C TRP A 322 24.23 35.86 45.36
N GLU A 323 23.78 34.61 45.43
CA GLU A 323 23.24 33.89 44.29
C GLU A 323 21.77 33.53 44.53
N GLN A 324 20.90 33.88 43.60
CA GLN A 324 19.47 33.53 43.66
C GLN A 324 18.84 33.59 42.27
N SER A 325 17.76 32.83 42.03
CA SER A 325 17.02 32.97 40.77
C SER A 325 16.19 34.27 40.74
N PRO A 326 16.06 34.93 39.57
CA PRO A 326 15.13 36.05 39.39
C PRO A 326 13.72 35.73 39.89
N ASP A 327 13.21 34.52 39.59
CA ASP A 327 11.87 34.08 39.98
C ASP A 327 11.67 34.10 41.50
N SER A 328 12.70 33.71 42.26
CA SER A 328 12.62 33.74 43.72
C SER A 328 12.63 35.16 44.27
N ARG A 329 13.29 36.10 43.59
CA ARG A 329 13.36 37.51 43.98
C ARG A 329 12.11 38.31 43.58
N THR A 330 11.40 37.90 42.54
CA THR A 330 10.21 38.61 42.05
C THR A 330 8.89 38.03 42.54
N LYS A 331 8.92 36.88 43.23
CA LYS A 331 7.72 36.26 43.83
C LYS A 331 7.24 37.02 45.06
N PRO A 332 5.92 37.21 45.23
CA PRO A 332 5.36 37.85 46.42
C PRO A 332 5.63 37.03 47.70
N GLU A 333 5.81 37.74 48.80
CA GLU A 333 6.37 37.28 50.08
C GLU A 333 5.63 36.07 50.72
N LYS A 334 4.32 35.95 50.44
CA LYS A 334 3.46 34.83 50.90
C LYS A 334 3.93 33.45 50.40
N THR A 335 4.74 33.39 49.35
CA THR A 335 5.28 32.14 48.78
C THR A 335 6.72 31.82 49.19
N ARG A 336 7.45 32.80 49.75
CA ARG A 336 8.86 32.65 50.16
C ARG A 336 9.01 31.77 51.41
N HIS A 337 8.01 31.79 52.29
CA HIS A 337 7.98 31.05 53.56
C HIS A 337 7.73 29.54 53.42
N LYS A 338 7.19 29.04 52.30
CA LYS A 338 6.97 27.58 52.11
C LYS A 338 8.21 26.80 51.68
N ARG A 339 9.24 27.46 51.12
CA ARG A 339 10.47 26.79 50.64
C ARG A 339 11.64 26.82 51.63
N ALA A 340 11.69 27.79 52.56
CA ALA A 340 12.71 27.82 53.60
C ALA A 340 12.56 26.66 54.60
N THR A 341 11.34 26.23 54.90
CA THR A 341 11.05 25.16 55.87
C THR A 341 11.45 23.76 55.39
N ILE A 342 11.68 23.56 54.08
CA ILE A 342 12.05 22.25 53.52
C ILE A 342 13.57 22.02 53.53
N ARG A 343 14.40 23.08 53.48
CA ARG A 343 15.88 22.91 53.51
C ARG A 343 16.48 22.79 54.91
N PHE A 344 15.76 23.19 55.96
CA PHE A 344 16.28 23.07 57.33
C PHE A 344 16.07 21.68 57.97
N LYS A 345 15.16 20.85 57.44
CA LYS A 345 14.86 19.51 57.98
C LYS A 345 15.78 18.38 57.51
N LEU A 346 16.75 18.64 56.62
CA LEU A 346 17.66 17.62 56.07
C LEU A 346 19.12 17.74 56.55
N LYS A 347 19.42 18.64 57.50
CA LYS A 347 20.78 18.81 58.06
C LYS A 347 20.93 18.42 59.55
N GLN A 348 19.94 17.76 60.15
CA GLN A 348 20.01 17.28 61.55
C GLN A 348 19.78 15.75 61.70
N LYS A 349 20.05 14.97 60.65
CA LYS A 349 20.14 13.52 60.76
C LYS A 349 21.37 13.01 60.00
N VAL A 350 22.53 13.14 60.64
CA VAL A 350 23.68 12.24 60.50
C VAL A 350 24.16 11.94 61.90
#